data_AF-A0A821X8Y2-F1
#
_entry.id   AF-A0A821X8Y2-F1
#
_cell.length_a   1.000
_cell.length_b   1.000
_cell.length_c   1.000
_cell.angle_alpha   90.00
_cell.angle_beta   90.00
_cell.angle_gamma   90.00
#
_symmetry.space_group_name_H-M   'P 1'
#
loop_
_entity.id
_entity.type
_entity.pdbx_description
1 polymer ?
#
loop_
_entity_poly.entity_id
_entity_poly.type
_entity_poly.pdbx_seq_one_letter_code
_entity_poly.pdbx_strand_id
1 'polypeptide(L)'
;KRNVDGLVDKSCVSTQPNDSHAMLPFTIEQLKELQHQDEENNNIIGNIQNYKEYFIEDYMLMKEACPPVPVIPKGRIRSDIIKMYHDTPANGAHFGRNKTIQKIQQRYF
;
A
#
# COMPACT_ATOMS: atom_id res chain seq x y z
N LYS A 1 15.92 -16.51 -38.54
CA LYS A 1 15.94 -16.32 -37.06
C LYS A 1 16.32 -14.88 -36.76
N ARG A 2 15.37 -14.06 -36.30
CA ARG A 2 15.67 -12.82 -35.56
C ARG A 2 14.74 -12.82 -34.35
N ASN A 3 15.34 -13.08 -33.20
CA ASN A 3 14.69 -13.07 -31.89
C ASN A 3 14.49 -11.59 -31.52
N VAL A 4 13.25 -11.15 -31.43
CA VAL A 4 12.90 -9.82 -30.91
C VAL A 4 12.48 -9.98 -29.45
N ASP A 5 13.48 -10.11 -28.58
CA ASP A 5 13.32 -9.80 -27.16
C ASP A 5 13.43 -8.28 -27.03
N GLY A 6 12.34 -7.62 -26.63
CA GLY A 6 12.27 -6.17 -26.58
C GLY A 6 11.13 -5.69 -25.71
N LEU A 7 11.39 -5.70 -24.39
CA LEU A 7 10.83 -4.80 -23.38
C LEU A 7 9.29 -4.72 -23.34
N VAL A 8 8.68 -5.58 -22.51
CA VAL A 8 7.32 -5.33 -22.02
C VAL A 8 7.39 -4.11 -21.13
N ASP A 9 7.08 -2.96 -21.69
CA ASP A 9 6.81 -1.73 -20.99
C ASP A 9 5.61 -1.98 -20.06
N LYS A 10 5.89 -2.35 -18.81
CA LYS A 10 4.88 -2.46 -17.75
C LYS A 10 4.50 -1.06 -17.29
N SER A 11 4.05 -0.22 -18.21
CA SER A 11 3.42 1.05 -17.88
C SER A 11 2.09 0.74 -17.20
N CYS A 12 2.14 0.65 -15.88
CA CYS A 12 0.95 0.55 -15.05
C CYS A 12 0.27 1.91 -15.05
N VAL A 13 -0.67 2.09 -15.97
CA VAL A 13 -1.57 3.24 -15.97
C VAL A 13 -2.34 3.23 -14.66
N SER A 14 -1.90 4.08 -13.73
CA SER A 14 -2.60 4.35 -12.49
C SER A 14 -3.87 5.11 -12.84
N THR A 15 -5.01 4.41 -12.90
CA THR A 15 -6.28 5.07 -12.66
C THR A 15 -6.31 5.36 -11.17
N GLN A 16 -5.67 6.45 -10.76
CA GLN A 16 -5.93 7.00 -9.43
C GLN A 16 -7.43 7.26 -9.36
N PRO A 17 -8.19 6.57 -8.49
CA PRO A 17 -9.56 6.94 -8.28
C PRO A 17 -9.51 8.34 -7.66
N ASN A 18 -10.06 9.33 -8.39
CA ASN A 18 -10.39 10.68 -7.91
C ASN A 18 -11.49 10.64 -6.82
N ASP A 19 -11.40 9.69 -5.90
CA ASP A 19 -12.23 9.64 -4.70
C ASP A 19 -11.60 10.62 -3.70
N SER A 20 -12.15 11.83 -3.75
CA SER A 20 -11.90 12.99 -2.91
C SER A 20 -11.56 12.66 -1.45
N HIS A 21 -10.48 13.28 -0.96
CA HIS A 21 -10.32 13.78 0.42
C HIS A 21 -10.71 12.88 1.61
N ALA A 22 -10.55 11.55 1.51
CA ALA A 22 -10.44 10.76 2.73
C ALA A 22 -9.13 11.17 3.43
N MET A 23 -9.22 12.13 4.36
CA MET A 23 -8.13 12.50 5.25
C MET A 23 -7.62 11.21 5.89
N LEU A 24 -6.42 10.78 5.50
CA LEU A 24 -5.81 9.58 6.05
C LEU A 24 -5.77 9.69 7.58
N PRO A 25 -5.95 8.60 8.33
CA PRO A 25 -5.95 8.66 9.79
C PRO A 25 -4.52 8.91 10.34
N PHE A 26 -3.55 9.06 9.45
CA PHE A 26 -2.14 9.29 9.73
C PHE A 26 -1.50 10.14 8.64
N THR A 27 -0.45 10.86 9.01
CA THR A 27 0.48 11.50 8.08
C THR A 27 1.52 10.50 7.57
N ILE A 28 2.23 10.85 6.49
CA ILE A 28 3.35 10.06 5.98
C ILE A 28 4.43 9.89 7.06
N GLU A 29 4.72 10.94 7.84
CA GLU A 29 5.70 10.88 8.93
C GLU A 29 5.28 9.92 10.04
N GLN A 30 4.01 9.94 10.42
CA GLN A 30 3.45 8.99 11.38
C GLN A 30 3.55 7.55 10.87
N LEU A 31 3.28 7.31 9.58
CA LEU A 31 3.42 5.97 9.01
C LEU A 31 4.88 5.49 9.07
N LYS A 32 5.85 6.36 8.72
CA LYS A 32 7.27 6.02 8.83
C LYS A 32 7.65 5.67 10.27
N GLU A 33 7.25 6.51 11.23
CA GLU A 33 7.54 6.25 12.65
C GLU A 33 6.94 4.92 13.12
N LEU A 34 5.68 4.64 12.77
CA LEU A 34 5.02 3.38 13.08
C LEU A 34 5.72 2.18 12.42
N GLN A 35 6.22 2.32 11.19
CA GLN A 35 6.99 1.26 10.54
C GLN A 35 8.30 0.96 11.29
N HIS A 36 8.99 1.98 11.82
CA HIS A 36 10.23 1.81 12.59
C HIS A 36 10.01 1.26 14.00
N GLN A 37 8.78 1.35 14.53
CA GLN A 37 8.42 0.77 15.82
C GLN A 37 7.94 -0.69 15.71
N ASP A 38 7.56 -1.14 14.52
CA ASP A 38 7.04 -2.48 14.27
C ASP A 38 8.19 -3.50 14.08
N GLU A 39 8.20 -4.54 14.91
CA GLU A 39 9.26 -5.56 14.93
C GLU A 39 9.36 -6.34 13.61
N GLU A 40 8.22 -6.65 12.97
CA GLU A 40 8.19 -7.38 11.71
C GLU A 40 8.75 -6.52 10.57
N ASN A 41 8.34 -5.26 10.50
CA ASN A 41 8.87 -4.31 9.54
C ASN A 41 10.37 -4.07 9.76
N ASN A 42 10.82 -3.91 11.00
CA ASN A 42 12.24 -3.77 11.31
C ASN A 42 13.05 -5.01 10.89
N ASN A 43 12.51 -6.21 11.10
CA ASN A 43 13.13 -7.43 10.62
C ASN A 43 13.25 -7.46 9.08
N ILE A 44 12.23 -7.00 8.36
CA ILE A 44 12.28 -6.88 6.90
C ILE A 44 13.33 -5.84 6.47
N ILE A 45 13.31 -4.65 7.08
CA ILE A 45 14.25 -3.56 6.79
C ILE A 45 15.70 -4.00 7.04
N GLY A 46 15.97 -4.63 8.19
CA GLY A 46 17.31 -5.11 8.56
C GLY A 46 17.84 -6.23 7.65
N ASN A 47 16.95 -6.95 6.97
CA ASN A 47 17.27 -8.07 6.10
C ASN A 47 16.80 -7.85 4.65
N ILE A 48 16.67 -6.60 4.20
CA ILE A 48 15.96 -6.23 2.96
C ILE A 48 16.46 -7.01 1.72
N GLN A 49 17.75 -7.34 1.67
CA GLN A 49 18.37 -8.17 0.63
C GLN A 49 17.76 -9.58 0.47
N ASN A 50 17.15 -10.13 1.52
CA ASN A 50 16.47 -11.42 1.52
C ASN A 50 15.00 -11.31 1.05
N TYR A 51 14.46 -10.10 0.98
CA TYR A 51 13.06 -9.78 0.75
C TYR A 51 12.89 -9.07 -0.60
N LYS A 52 13.02 -9.82 -1.70
CA LYS A 52 13.02 -9.29 -3.08
C LYS A 52 11.81 -8.46 -3.47
N GLU A 53 10.70 -8.66 -2.78
CA GLU A 53 9.43 -8.03 -3.08
C GLU A 53 9.19 -6.75 -2.26
N TYR A 54 10.21 -6.29 -1.52
CA TYR A 54 10.19 -5.10 -0.69
C TYR A 54 11.40 -4.21 -1.01
N PHE A 55 11.22 -2.91 -0.83
CA PHE A 55 12.30 -1.94 -0.97
C PHE A 55 12.05 -0.73 -0.07
N ILE A 56 13.08 0.10 0.11
CA ILE A 56 12.97 1.35 0.87
C ILE A 56 12.94 2.52 -0.11
N GLU A 57 11.92 3.36 0.00
CA GLU A 57 11.78 4.62 -0.75
C GLU A 57 11.43 5.73 0.22
N ASP A 58 12.15 6.85 0.17
CA ASP A 58 11.96 7.99 1.08
C ASP A 58 11.89 7.59 2.57
N TYR A 59 12.72 6.64 3.01
CA TYR A 59 12.72 6.11 4.39
C TYR A 59 11.43 5.37 4.79
N MET A 60 10.66 4.86 3.82
CA MET A 60 9.45 4.08 4.03
C MET A 60 9.62 2.68 3.43
N LEU A 61 9.17 1.67 4.15
CA LEU A 61 9.11 0.30 3.65
C LEU A 61 7.96 0.17 2.65
N MET A 62 8.31 -0.21 1.42
CA MET A 62 7.42 -0.35 0.28
C MET A 62 7.34 -1.81 -0.15
N LYS A 63 6.17 -2.20 -0.63
CA LYS A 63 5.93 -3.48 -1.31
C LYS A 63 6.00 -3.25 -2.81
N GLU A 64 6.76 -4.09 -3.51
CA GLU A 64 6.70 -4.17 -4.97
C GLU A 64 5.28 -4.52 -5.41
N ALA A 65 4.69 -3.58 -6.16
CA ALA A 65 3.39 -3.65 -6.78
C ALA A 65 3.38 -2.68 -7.98
N CYS A 66 2.25 -2.56 -8.66
CA CYS A 66 2.10 -1.68 -9.82
C CYS A 66 0.85 -0.79 -9.66
N PRO A 67 0.97 0.43 -9.09
CA PRO A 67 2.20 1.05 -8.56
C PRO A 67 2.65 0.43 -7.23
N PRO A 68 3.91 0.65 -6.79
CA PRO A 68 4.35 0.25 -5.46
C PRO A 68 3.48 0.87 -4.36
N VAL A 69 3.33 0.14 -3.26
CA VAL A 69 2.47 0.57 -2.14
C VAL A 69 3.22 0.49 -0.81
N PRO A 70 2.99 1.43 0.12
CA PRO A 70 3.57 1.36 1.46
C PRO A 70 3.02 0.19 2.27
N VAL A 71 3.89 -0.42 3.07
CA VAL A 71 3.54 -1.49 4.01
C VAL A 71 2.92 -0.90 5.28
N ILE A 72 1.74 -1.37 5.68
CA ILE A 72 1.10 -0.91 6.91
C ILE A 72 1.53 -1.80 8.10
N PRO A 73 2.19 -1.25 9.14
CA PRO A 73 2.58 -2.01 10.33
C PRO A 73 1.35 -2.57 11.07
N LYS A 74 1.57 -3.55 11.96
CA LYS A 74 0.48 -4.07 12.80
C LYS A 74 -0.02 -3.00 13.78
N GLY A 75 -1.21 -3.22 14.32
CA GLY A 75 -1.80 -2.37 15.36
C GLY A 75 -2.98 -1.52 14.87
N ARG A 76 -3.29 -0.46 15.63
CA ARG A 76 -4.52 0.34 15.49
C ARG A 76 -4.68 0.99 14.12
N ILE A 77 -3.57 1.36 13.49
CA ILE A 77 -3.55 1.92 12.13
C ILE A 77 -4.27 1.03 11.10
N ARG A 78 -4.12 -0.31 11.19
CA ARG A 78 -4.84 -1.24 10.30
C ARG A 78 -6.35 -1.16 10.52
N SER A 79 -6.79 -1.11 11.78
CA SER A 79 -8.20 -0.99 12.14
C SER A 79 -8.79 0.34 11.66
N ASP A 80 -8.04 1.44 11.81
CA ASP A 80 -8.48 2.78 11.39
C ASP A 80 -8.62 2.86 9.85
N ILE A 81 -7.68 2.30 9.10
CA ILE A 81 -7.77 2.18 7.62
C ILE A 81 -9.00 1.36 7.22
N ILE A 82 -9.18 0.17 7.83
CA ILE A 82 -10.32 -0.70 7.50
C ILE A 82 -11.63 0.03 7.75
N LYS A 83 -11.77 0.69 8.91
CA LYS A 83 -12.97 1.44 9.27
C LYS A 83 -13.25 2.56 8.27
N MET A 84 -12.24 3.36 7.91
CA MET A 84 -12.38 4.43 6.93
C MET A 84 -12.92 3.92 5.59
N TYR A 85 -12.31 2.87 5.05
CA TYR A 85 -12.70 2.31 3.76
C TYR A 85 -14.05 1.60 3.81
N HIS A 86 -14.41 0.97 4.93
CA HIS A 86 -15.70 0.33 5.12
C HIS A 86 -16.83 1.35 5.25
N ASP A 87 -16.59 2.41 6.02
CA ASP A 87 -17.59 3.42 6.34
C ASP A 87 -17.79 4.43 5.19
N THR A 88 -16.88 4.47 4.21
CA THR A 88 -17.02 5.31 3.00
C THR A 88 -18.28 4.91 2.22
N PRO A 89 -19.26 5.82 2.08
CA PRO A 89 -20.49 5.51 1.34
C PRO A 89 -20.23 5.52 -0.16
N ALA A 90 -20.55 4.42 -0.84
CA ALA A 90 -20.66 4.36 -2.29
C ALA A 90 -22.14 4.34 -2.66
N ASN A 91 -22.65 5.43 -3.24
CA ASN A 91 -24.04 5.53 -3.72
C ASN A 91 -25.09 5.08 -2.69
N GLY A 92 -24.95 5.49 -1.42
CA GLY A 92 -25.92 5.18 -0.37
C GLY A 92 -25.75 3.81 0.31
N ALA A 93 -24.66 3.07 0.02
CA ALA A 93 -24.33 1.82 0.70
C ALA A 93 -22.85 1.76 1.12
N HIS A 94 -22.55 1.10 2.24
CA HIS A 94 -21.19 0.80 2.69
C HIS A 94 -20.55 -0.29 1.81
N PHE A 95 -19.23 -0.25 1.65
CA PHE A 95 -18.53 -1.33 0.97
C PHE A 95 -18.56 -2.60 1.83
N GLY A 96 -19.04 -3.71 1.25
CA GLY A 96 -18.86 -5.03 1.85
C GLY A 96 -17.39 -5.45 1.87
N ARG A 97 -17.05 -6.41 2.75
CA ARG A 97 -15.68 -6.89 3.04
C ARG A 97 -14.73 -6.93 1.83
N ASN A 98 -15.13 -7.61 0.75
CA ASN A 98 -14.24 -7.83 -0.40
C ASN A 98 -13.91 -6.51 -1.13
N LYS A 99 -14.89 -5.61 -1.27
CA LYS A 99 -14.67 -4.30 -1.91
C LYS A 99 -13.79 -3.40 -1.03
N THR A 100 -13.98 -3.45 0.28
CA THR A 100 -13.12 -2.74 1.26
C THR A 100 -11.66 -3.17 1.10
N ILE A 101 -11.40 -4.48 1.13
CA ILE A 101 -10.04 -5.02 1.00
C ILE A 101 -9.42 -4.67 -0.36
N GLN A 102 -10.18 -4.82 -1.45
CA GLN A 102 -9.69 -4.46 -2.78
C GLN A 102 -9.28 -2.99 -2.88
N LYS A 103 -10.07 -2.07 -2.31
CA LYS A 103 -9.76 -0.63 -2.29
C LYS A 103 -8.56 -0.30 -1.40
N ILE A 104 -8.36 -1.01 -0.29
CA ILE A 104 -7.18 -0.86 0.56
C ILE A 104 -5.92 -1.31 -0.19
N GLN A 105 -5.97 -2.48 -0.83
CA GLN A 105 -4.83 -3.06 -1.56
C GLN A 105 -4.38 -2.24 -2.77
N GLN A 106 -5.21 -1.32 -3.27
CA GLN A 106 -4.81 -0.36 -4.30
C GLN A 106 -3.84 0.72 -3.78
N ARG A 107 -3.74 0.90 -2.45
CA ARG A 107 -2.93 1.96 -1.83
C ARG A 107 -1.95 1.47 -0.76
N TYR A 108 -2.15 0.27 -0.23
CA TYR A 108 -1.43 -0.24 0.94
C TYR A 108 -1.18 -1.74 0.81
N PHE A 109 -0.11 -2.21 1.44
CA PHE A 109 0.13 -3.63 1.70
C PHE A 109 -0.15 -3.98 3.17
#